data_AF-A0A0S9E6M8-F1
#
_entry.id   AF-A0A0S9E6M8-F1
#
_cell.length_a   1.000
_cell.length_b   1.000
_cell.length_c   1.000
_cell.angle_alpha   90.00
_cell.angle_beta   90.00
_cell.angle_gamma   90.00
#
_symmetry.space_group_name_H-M   'P 1'
#
loop_
_entity.id
_entity.type
_entity.pdbx_description
1 polymer ?
#
loop_
_entity_poly.entity_id
_entity_poly.type
_entity_poly.pdbx_seq_one_letter_code
_entity_poly.pdbx_strand_id
1 'polypeptide(L)'
;MQVLKTRLPDWIQDWLEVIIPGVQILLILLVAWLLQRMLRRIVRRASTHYQVPDELVVPMNGLIRWVVVASAALLVLERMGVSATVLWTAFTGFATVGAVAFFAAWSVLSNLFCALLIFTVRPFRIGDYIEVLDTAEKPGAKGRVVDINLLYTTLEDHGATAEHVAWLQIPNALVFQRVVRRFQGVPGPVVPPAVPAPAGVATAAPSAEASVAISPPPASPPTAPAP
;
A
#
# COMPACT_ATOMS: atom_id res chain seq x y z
N MET A 1 38.05 -41.34 27.71
CA MET A 1 37.65 -40.26 28.66
C MET A 1 36.66 -40.70 29.75
N GLN A 2 36.20 -41.96 29.80
CA GLN A 2 35.25 -42.43 30.83
C GLN A 2 35.93 -43.04 32.07
N VAL A 3 37.17 -43.54 31.93
CA VAL A 3 37.89 -44.24 33.00
C VAL A 3 38.48 -43.29 34.07
N LEU A 4 38.65 -42.00 33.75
CA LEU A 4 39.07 -41.00 34.74
C LEU A 4 37.93 -40.54 35.65
N LYS A 5 36.67 -40.59 35.20
CA LYS A 5 35.50 -40.08 35.97
C LYS A 5 35.19 -40.92 37.21
N THR A 6 35.56 -42.20 37.23
CA THR A 6 35.22 -43.14 38.32
C THR A 6 36.17 -43.09 39.51
N ARG A 7 37.19 -42.22 39.49
CA ARG A 7 38.16 -42.03 40.59
C ARG A 7 38.02 -40.68 41.29
N LEU A 8 37.08 -39.83 40.87
CA LEU A 8 36.87 -38.52 41.49
C LEU A 8 35.77 -38.61 42.57
N PRO A 9 36.01 -38.11 43.80
CA PRO A 9 35.01 -37.98 44.86
C PRO A 9 33.73 -37.30 44.34
N ASP A 10 32.57 -37.71 44.85
CA ASP A 10 31.26 -37.18 44.43
C ASP A 10 31.19 -35.65 44.55
N TRP A 11 31.88 -35.06 45.55
CA TRP A 11 31.98 -33.60 45.69
C TRP A 11 32.63 -32.91 44.48
N ILE A 12 33.53 -33.58 43.73
CA ILE A 12 34.18 -32.97 42.56
C ILE A 12 33.25 -33.04 41.34
N GLN A 13 32.34 -34.02 41.30
CA GLN A 13 31.38 -34.14 40.22
C GLN A 13 30.36 -32.99 40.27
N ASP A 14 29.85 -32.67 41.46
CA ASP A 14 28.95 -31.53 41.68
C ASP A 14 29.60 -30.19 41.30
N TRP A 15 30.88 -30.00 41.68
CA TRP A 15 31.64 -28.80 41.32
C TRP A 15 31.99 -28.74 39.83
N LEU A 16 32.24 -29.87 39.18
CA LEU A 16 32.49 -29.93 37.74
C LEU A 16 31.24 -29.58 36.92
N GLU A 17 30.04 -29.98 37.37
CA GLU A 17 28.78 -29.61 36.70
C GLU A 17 28.52 -28.10 36.73
N VAL A 18 29.04 -27.37 37.71
CA VAL A 18 28.92 -25.89 37.81
C VAL A 18 30.09 -25.17 37.12
N ILE A 19 31.32 -25.68 37.26
CA ILE A 19 32.53 -25.04 36.68
C ILE A 19 32.55 -25.16 35.16
N ILE A 20 32.10 -26.27 34.58
CA ILE A 20 32.15 -26.49 33.12
C ILE A 20 31.29 -25.45 32.36
N PRO A 21 30.01 -25.21 32.69
CA PRO A 21 29.23 -24.14 32.08
C PRO A 21 29.83 -22.76 32.34
N GLY A 22 30.33 -22.51 33.56
CA GLY A 22 30.96 -21.23 33.92
C GLY A 22 32.19 -20.89 33.08
N VAL A 23 33.09 -21.85 32.87
CA VAL A 23 34.27 -21.68 32.01
C VAL A 23 33.86 -21.49 30.56
N GLN A 24 32.81 -22.18 30.09
CA GLN A 24 32.31 -22.04 28.73
C GLN A 24 31.68 -20.66 28.48
N ILE A 25 30.92 -20.13 29.45
CA ILE A 25 30.41 -18.75 29.44
C ILE A 25 31.57 -17.76 29.41
N LEU A 26 32.57 -17.94 30.27
CA LEU A 26 33.75 -17.06 30.32
C LEU A 26 34.51 -17.07 28.98
N LEU A 27 34.67 -18.24 28.36
CA LEU A 27 35.34 -18.38 27.07
C LEU A 27 34.55 -17.70 25.95
N ILE A 28 33.23 -17.83 25.94
CA ILE A 28 32.34 -17.13 24.98
C ILE A 28 32.41 -15.61 25.17
N LEU A 29 32.36 -15.13 26.41
CA LEU A 29 32.52 -13.70 26.71
C LEU A 29 33.89 -13.20 26.25
N LEU A 30 34.95 -13.97 26.46
CA LEU A 30 36.31 -13.63 26.05
C LEU A 30 36.44 -13.59 24.52
N VAL A 31 35.89 -14.56 23.81
CA VAL A 31 35.84 -14.59 22.35
C VAL A 31 35.01 -13.43 21.80
N ALA A 32 33.83 -13.18 22.36
CA ALA A 32 32.97 -12.07 21.95
C ALA A 32 33.65 -10.71 22.18
N TRP A 33 34.31 -10.52 23.33
CA TRP A 33 35.07 -9.33 23.63
C TRP A 33 36.26 -9.14 22.68
N LEU A 34 37.00 -10.21 22.39
CA LEU A 34 38.12 -10.20 21.46
C LEU A 34 37.64 -9.87 20.04
N LEU A 35 36.55 -10.50 19.58
CA LEU A 35 35.95 -10.26 18.26
C LEU A 35 35.48 -8.80 18.14
N GLN A 36 34.81 -8.27 19.17
CA GLN A 36 34.38 -6.88 19.17
C GLN A 36 35.57 -5.90 19.17
N ARG A 37 36.67 -6.25 19.86
CA ARG A 37 37.90 -5.45 19.85
C ARG A 37 38.60 -5.51 18.50
N MET A 38 38.60 -6.66 17.83
CA MET A 38 39.14 -6.81 16.47
C MET A 38 38.30 -6.04 15.45
N LEU A 39 36.96 -6.18 15.47
CA LEU A 39 36.06 -5.46 14.58
C LEU A 39 36.21 -3.94 14.74
N ARG A 40 36.22 -3.44 15.99
CA ARG A 40 36.47 -2.01 16.26
C ARG A 40 37.83 -1.54 15.74
N ARG A 41 38.88 -2.37 15.82
CA ARG A 41 40.20 -2.05 15.25
C ARG A 41 40.18 -2.03 13.73
N ILE A 42 39.54 -2.99 13.09
CA ILE A 42 39.44 -3.08 11.63
C ILE A 42 38.66 -1.88 11.10
N VAL A 43 37.51 -1.53 11.71
CA VAL A 43 36.71 -0.38 11.27
C VAL A 43 37.45 0.94 11.47
N ARG A 44 38.15 1.12 12.60
CA ARG A 44 39.01 2.31 12.81
C ARG A 44 40.17 2.38 11.81
N ARG A 45 40.77 1.24 11.45
CA ARG A 45 41.87 1.16 10.48
C ARG A 45 41.38 1.39 9.05
N ALA A 46 40.19 0.90 8.70
CA ALA A 46 39.56 1.12 7.41
C ALA A 46 39.10 2.58 7.26
N SER A 47 38.54 3.17 8.31
CA SER A 47 38.11 4.58 8.33
C SER A 47 39.28 5.55 8.16
N THR A 48 40.45 5.26 8.74
CA THR A 48 41.67 6.06 8.54
C THR A 48 42.30 5.87 7.16
N HIS A 49 42.10 4.72 6.50
CA HIS A 49 42.66 4.44 5.18
C HIS A 49 41.79 4.98 4.04
N TYR A 50 40.47 5.06 4.23
CA TYR A 50 39.51 5.35 3.14
C TYR A 50 38.88 6.75 3.18
N GLN A 51 39.28 7.63 4.13
CA GLN A 51 38.76 9.01 4.30
C GLN A 51 37.22 9.10 4.18
N VAL A 52 36.53 8.11 4.72
CA VAL A 52 35.06 8.08 4.69
C VAL A 52 34.57 9.17 5.66
N PRO A 53 33.67 10.08 5.24
CA PRO A 53 33.18 11.14 6.13
C PRO A 53 32.64 10.54 7.42
N ASP A 54 33.07 11.09 8.56
CA ASP A 54 32.77 10.56 9.90
C ASP A 54 31.25 10.42 10.15
N GLU A 55 30.43 11.21 9.47
CA GLU A 55 28.96 11.16 9.50
C GLU A 55 28.38 9.78 9.13
N LEU A 56 29.03 9.03 8.23
CA LEU A 56 28.61 7.67 7.85
C LEU A 56 29.26 6.60 8.73
N VAL A 57 30.43 6.89 9.29
CA VAL A 57 31.23 5.94 10.09
C VAL A 57 30.65 5.77 11.50
N VAL A 58 30.07 6.82 12.08
CA VAL A 58 29.43 6.79 13.39
C VAL A 58 28.22 5.83 13.46
N PRO A 59 27.18 5.95 12.58
CA PRO A 59 26.04 5.04 12.60
C PRO A 59 26.43 3.60 12.25
N MET A 60 27.37 3.42 11.31
CA MET A 60 27.86 2.09 10.94
C MET A 60 28.61 1.40 12.09
N ASN A 61 29.46 2.13 12.82
CA ASN A 61 30.07 1.62 14.06
C ASN A 61 29.04 1.34 15.15
N GLY A 62 28.01 2.18 15.26
CA GLY A 62 26.88 1.96 16.17
C GLY A 62 26.17 0.64 15.88
N LEU A 63 25.85 0.39 14.60
CA LEU A 63 25.20 -0.84 14.14
C LEU A 63 26.07 -2.07 14.39
N ILE A 64 27.36 -2.02 14.01
CA ILE A 64 28.31 -3.11 14.25
C ILE A 64 28.43 -3.39 15.76
N ARG A 65 28.54 -2.35 16.59
CA ARG A 65 28.58 -2.50 18.04
C ARG A 65 27.31 -3.18 18.54
N TRP A 66 26.14 -2.77 18.08
CA TRP A 66 24.86 -3.35 18.45
C TRP A 66 24.76 -4.82 18.07
N VAL A 67 25.12 -5.17 16.82
CA VAL A 67 25.11 -6.56 16.34
C VAL A 67 26.02 -7.42 17.21
N VAL A 68 27.26 -6.98 17.47
CA VAL A 68 28.19 -7.77 18.28
C VAL A 68 27.72 -7.91 19.72
N VAL A 69 27.18 -6.85 20.33
CA VAL A 69 26.63 -6.92 21.70
C VAL A 69 25.43 -7.86 21.75
N ALA A 70 24.52 -7.78 20.78
CA ALA A 70 23.37 -8.65 20.68
C ALA A 70 23.80 -10.11 20.52
N SER A 71 24.67 -10.43 19.55
CA SER A 71 25.19 -11.80 19.35
C SER A 71 25.89 -12.34 20.59
N ALA A 72 26.70 -11.52 21.28
CA ALA A 72 27.34 -11.92 22.52
C ALA A 72 26.32 -12.23 23.62
N ALA A 73 25.31 -11.38 23.79
CA ALA A 73 24.23 -11.60 24.74
C ALA A 73 23.46 -12.89 24.44
N LEU A 74 23.16 -13.17 23.17
CA LEU A 74 22.48 -14.40 22.76
C LEU A 74 23.28 -15.66 23.12
N LEU A 75 24.59 -15.67 22.84
CA LEU A 75 25.46 -16.81 23.18
C LEU A 75 25.59 -17.01 24.69
N VAL A 76 25.57 -15.93 25.49
CA VAL A 76 25.57 -16.02 26.95
C VAL A 76 24.25 -16.59 27.45
N LEU A 77 23.10 -16.12 26.93
CA LEU A 77 21.78 -16.64 27.29
C LEU A 77 21.66 -18.14 26.98
N GLU A 78 22.11 -18.56 25.81
CA GLU A 78 22.13 -19.98 25.40
C GLU A 78 22.91 -20.85 26.41
N ARG A 79 24.04 -20.35 26.93
CA ARG A 79 24.84 -21.05 27.94
C ARG A 79 24.28 -20.98 29.35
N MET A 80 23.52 -19.93 29.69
CA MET A 80 22.78 -19.84 30.95
C MET A 80 21.57 -20.80 31.00
N GLY A 81 21.39 -21.64 29.98
CA GLY A 81 20.31 -22.62 29.90
C GLY A 81 19.01 -22.05 29.31
N VAL A 82 19.04 -20.83 28.75
CA VAL A 82 17.91 -20.34 27.96
C VAL A 82 17.91 -21.10 26.64
N SER A 83 16.96 -22.03 26.51
CA SER A 83 16.79 -22.80 25.27
C SER A 83 16.66 -21.86 24.06
N ALA A 84 17.30 -22.23 22.95
CA ALA A 84 17.11 -21.56 21.65
C ALA A 84 15.62 -21.43 21.29
N THR A 85 14.76 -22.34 21.76
CA THR A 85 13.30 -22.27 21.57
C THR A 85 12.66 -21.08 22.30
N VAL A 86 13.12 -20.73 23.51
CA VAL A 86 12.59 -19.59 24.29
C VAL A 86 12.95 -18.29 23.60
N LEU A 87 14.19 -18.17 23.15
CA LEU A 87 14.68 -17.01 22.43
C LEU A 87 13.97 -16.84 21.08
N TRP A 88 13.78 -17.95 20.34
CA TRP A 88 13.02 -17.97 19.10
C TRP A 88 11.58 -17.52 19.32
N THR A 89 10.92 -18.04 20.37
CA THR A 89 9.55 -17.66 20.73
C THR A 89 9.44 -16.19 21.11
N ALA A 90 10.41 -15.65 21.84
CA ALA A 90 10.44 -14.21 22.16
C ALA A 90 10.60 -13.36 20.90
N PHE A 91 11.53 -13.72 20.02
CA PHE A 91 11.75 -13.02 18.76
C PHE A 91 10.51 -13.05 17.86
N THR A 92 9.90 -14.21 17.66
CA THR A 92 8.68 -14.33 16.84
C THR A 92 7.51 -13.59 17.48
N GLY A 93 7.42 -13.54 18.81
CA GLY A 93 6.46 -12.70 19.54
C GLY A 93 6.64 -11.21 19.22
N PHE A 94 7.85 -10.67 19.37
CA PHE A 94 8.15 -9.27 19.01
C PHE A 94 7.93 -8.99 17.53
N ALA A 95 8.32 -9.91 16.64
CA ALA A 95 8.08 -9.79 15.20
C ALA A 95 6.59 -9.75 14.87
N THR A 96 5.76 -10.53 15.58
CA THR A 96 4.30 -10.53 15.40
C THR A 96 3.71 -9.19 15.81
N VAL A 97 4.13 -8.63 16.95
CA VAL A 97 3.70 -7.27 17.37
C VAL A 97 4.13 -6.23 16.34
N GLY A 98 5.36 -6.33 15.82
CA GLY A 98 5.85 -5.47 14.74
C GLY A 98 5.01 -5.56 13.47
N ALA A 99 4.61 -6.77 13.07
CA ALA A 99 3.74 -6.98 11.91
C ALA A 99 2.36 -6.35 12.09
N VAL A 100 1.76 -6.45 13.29
CA VAL A 100 0.48 -5.80 13.62
C VAL A 100 0.61 -4.27 13.58
N ALA A 101 1.68 -3.71 14.14
CA ALA A 101 1.95 -2.28 14.07
C ALA A 101 2.15 -1.80 12.63
N PHE A 102 2.86 -2.57 11.82
CA PHE A 102 3.04 -2.29 10.39
C PHE A 102 1.71 -2.32 9.63
N PHE A 103 0.86 -3.30 9.93
CA PHE A 103 -0.48 -3.39 9.34
C PHE A 103 -1.32 -2.15 9.67
N ALA A 104 -1.24 -1.65 10.91
CA ALA A 104 -1.91 -0.41 11.31
C ALA A 104 -1.37 0.82 10.55
N ALA A 105 -0.05 0.90 10.32
CA ALA A 105 0.58 1.98 9.58
C ALA A 105 0.43 1.88 8.05
N TRP A 106 0.03 0.72 7.52
CA TRP A 106 -0.02 0.42 6.09
C TRP A 106 -0.85 1.43 5.30
N SER A 107 -2.01 1.84 5.84
CA SER A 107 -2.89 2.81 5.18
C SER A 107 -2.22 4.17 5.01
N VAL A 108 -1.52 4.65 6.04
CA VAL A 108 -0.81 5.93 6.02
C VAL A 108 0.33 5.88 4.99
N LEU A 109 1.09 4.78 4.99
CA LEU A 109 2.19 4.58 4.05
C LEU A 109 1.71 4.53 2.60
N SER A 110 0.59 3.85 2.34
CA SER A 110 -0.03 3.76 1.02
C SER A 110 -0.45 5.14 0.51
N ASN A 111 -1.12 5.95 1.34
CA ASN A 111 -1.49 7.32 0.95
C ASN A 111 -0.28 8.22 0.69
N LEU A 112 0.77 8.11 1.51
CA LEU A 112 2.02 8.85 1.31
C LEU A 112 2.71 8.47 0.00
N PHE A 113 2.77 7.17 -0.31
CA PHE A 113 3.32 6.70 -1.57
C PHE A 113 2.49 7.19 -2.77
N CYS A 114 1.16 7.18 -2.68
CA CYS A 114 0.29 7.76 -3.69
C CYS A 114 0.52 9.27 -3.86
N ALA A 115 0.73 10.03 -2.78
CA ALA A 115 1.10 11.45 -2.86
C ALA A 115 2.42 11.65 -3.61
N LEU A 116 3.44 10.84 -3.30
CA LEU A 116 4.72 10.85 -4.00
C LEU A 116 4.55 10.57 -5.50
N LEU A 117 3.70 9.61 -5.88
CA LEU A 117 3.37 9.34 -7.28
C LEU A 117 2.66 10.51 -7.96
N ILE A 118 1.75 11.19 -7.26
CA ILE A 118 1.09 12.39 -7.80
C ILE A 118 2.13 13.50 -8.06
N PHE A 119 3.09 13.70 -7.16
CA PHE A 119 4.13 14.72 -7.35
C PHE A 119 5.14 14.38 -8.45
N THR A 120 5.52 13.10 -8.58
CA THR A 120 6.55 12.63 -9.51
C THR A 120 6.00 12.40 -10.92
N VAL A 121 4.89 11.67 -11.05
CA VAL A 121 4.29 11.30 -12.34
C VAL A 121 3.31 12.39 -12.82
N ARG A 122 2.76 13.19 -11.89
CA ARG A 122 1.79 14.28 -12.17
C ARG A 122 0.62 13.84 -13.06
N PRO A 123 -0.15 12.79 -12.68
CA PRO A 123 -1.34 12.35 -13.43
C PRO A 123 -2.41 13.45 -13.53
N PHE A 124 -2.48 14.33 -12.53
CA PHE A 124 -3.29 15.54 -12.51
C PHE A 124 -2.53 16.66 -11.78
N ARG A 125 -2.91 17.91 -12.03
CA ARG A 125 -2.32 19.10 -11.41
C ARG A 125 -3.36 19.84 -10.56
N ILE A 126 -2.87 20.67 -9.65
CA ILE A 126 -3.71 21.63 -8.93
C ILE A 126 -4.39 22.53 -9.97
N GLY A 127 -5.71 22.65 -9.87
CA GLY A 127 -6.57 23.37 -10.81
C GLY A 127 -7.26 22.48 -11.85
N ASP A 128 -6.87 21.22 -12.02
CA ASP A 128 -7.57 20.30 -12.92
C ASP A 128 -8.93 19.89 -12.34
N TYR A 129 -9.91 19.65 -13.22
CA TYR A 129 -11.19 19.09 -12.86
C TYR A 129 -11.14 17.56 -12.96
N ILE A 130 -11.40 16.90 -11.84
CA ILE A 130 -11.41 15.44 -11.76
C ILE A 130 -12.73 14.93 -11.17
N GLU A 131 -13.14 13.77 -11.65
CA GLU A 131 -14.26 12.99 -11.12
C GLU A 131 -13.71 11.62 -10.68
N VAL A 132 -13.83 11.32 -9.40
CA VAL A 132 -13.47 10.00 -8.85
C VAL A 132 -14.75 9.16 -8.79
N LEU A 133 -14.84 8.15 -9.63
CA LEU A 133 -16.01 7.26 -9.71
C LEU A 133 -15.92 6.19 -8.62
N ASP A 134 -16.87 6.18 -7.69
CA ASP A 134 -16.86 5.25 -6.56
C ASP A 134 -17.33 3.84 -6.96
N THR A 135 -18.48 3.77 -7.66
CA THR A 135 -19.06 2.55 -8.24
C THR A 135 -19.87 2.96 -9.47
N ALA A 136 -19.94 2.10 -10.50
CA ALA A 136 -20.56 2.36 -11.80
C ALA A 136 -22.01 2.91 -11.79
N GLU A 137 -22.71 2.88 -10.66
CA GLU A 137 -24.12 3.26 -10.52
C GLU A 137 -24.35 4.56 -9.72
N LYS A 138 -23.33 5.16 -9.08
CA LYS A 138 -23.48 6.42 -8.33
C LYS A 138 -22.66 7.55 -8.94
N PRO A 139 -23.21 8.78 -9.05
CA PRO A 139 -22.42 9.93 -9.48
C PRO A 139 -21.23 10.08 -8.52
N GLY A 140 -20.03 10.00 -9.10
CA GLY A 140 -18.79 10.08 -8.35
C GLY A 140 -18.55 11.48 -7.80
N ALA A 141 -17.59 11.56 -6.90
CA ALA A 141 -17.07 12.82 -6.38
C ALA A 141 -16.49 13.68 -7.50
N LYS A 142 -17.14 14.78 -7.86
CA LYS A 142 -16.70 15.73 -8.88
C LYS A 142 -16.17 16.99 -8.22
N GLY A 143 -15.01 17.46 -8.67
CA GLY A 143 -14.52 18.75 -8.21
C GLY A 143 -13.23 19.20 -8.87
N ARG A 144 -12.87 20.44 -8.60
CA ARG A 144 -11.58 21.01 -8.99
C ARG A 144 -10.54 20.69 -7.91
N VAL A 145 -9.37 20.21 -8.30
CA VAL A 145 -8.27 19.97 -7.35
C VAL A 145 -7.75 21.31 -6.84
N VAL A 146 -7.82 21.53 -5.53
CA VAL A 146 -7.33 22.77 -4.90
C VAL A 146 -6.02 22.55 -4.16
N ASP A 147 -5.89 21.42 -3.46
CA ASP A 147 -4.67 21.08 -2.72
C ASP A 147 -4.40 19.57 -2.69
N ILE A 148 -3.13 19.20 -2.54
CA ILE A 148 -2.66 17.81 -2.50
C ILE A 148 -1.77 17.66 -1.26
N ASN A 149 -2.32 17.06 -0.20
CA ASN A 149 -1.60 16.71 1.01
C ASN A 149 -0.94 15.32 0.88
N LEU A 150 -0.12 14.90 1.84
CA LEU A 150 0.47 13.55 1.88
C LEU A 150 -0.59 12.46 2.09
N LEU A 151 -1.68 12.76 2.79
CA LEU A 151 -2.73 11.77 3.11
C LEU A 151 -3.97 11.87 2.22
N TYR A 152 -4.37 13.08 1.86
CA TYR A 152 -5.60 13.35 1.10
C TYR A 152 -5.40 14.43 0.05
N THR A 153 -6.22 14.39 -1.00
CA THR A 153 -6.37 15.41 -2.02
C THR A 153 -7.69 16.15 -1.78
N THR A 154 -7.65 17.48 -1.77
CA THR A 154 -8.83 18.33 -1.54
C THR A 154 -9.39 18.82 -2.88
N LEU A 155 -10.67 18.51 -3.10
CA LEU A 155 -11.46 18.93 -4.24
C LEU A 155 -12.49 19.98 -3.81
N GLU A 156 -12.72 20.97 -4.64
CA GLU A 156 -13.81 21.93 -4.53
C GLU A 156 -14.99 21.47 -5.39
N ASP A 157 -16.14 21.19 -4.76
CA ASP A 157 -17.33 20.69 -5.43
C ASP A 157 -17.99 21.78 -6.29
N HIS A 158 -18.26 21.47 -7.56
CA HIS A 158 -18.96 22.36 -8.50
C HIS A 158 -20.49 22.14 -8.52
N GLY A 159 -20.99 21.09 -7.86
CA GLY A 159 -22.42 20.75 -7.81
C GLY A 159 -23.17 21.36 -6.62
N ALA A 160 -22.46 21.98 -5.68
CA ALA A 160 -23.11 22.63 -4.55
C ALA A 160 -23.82 23.92 -5.03
N THR A 161 -25.13 24.00 -4.78
CA THR A 161 -25.95 25.20 -4.97
C THR A 161 -25.19 26.42 -4.44
N ALA A 162 -25.18 27.53 -5.19
CA ALA A 162 -24.31 28.70 -5.08
C ALA A 162 -24.18 29.39 -3.69
N GLU A 163 -24.81 28.85 -2.64
CA GLU A 163 -24.76 29.35 -1.27
C GLU A 163 -23.69 28.67 -0.40
N HIS A 164 -23.16 27.48 -0.73
CA HIS A 164 -22.11 26.81 0.08
C HIS A 164 -21.04 26.12 -0.77
N VAL A 165 -19.78 26.56 -0.66
CA VAL A 165 -18.62 25.85 -1.24
C VAL A 165 -18.34 24.61 -0.39
N ALA A 166 -18.59 23.42 -0.95
CA ALA A 166 -18.28 22.15 -0.28
C ALA A 166 -16.86 21.70 -0.65
N TRP A 167 -16.04 21.45 0.38
CA TRP A 167 -14.71 20.86 0.23
C TRP A 167 -14.79 19.36 0.41
N LEU A 168 -14.33 18.60 -0.57
CA LEU A 168 -14.28 17.15 -0.53
C LEU A 168 -12.85 16.66 -0.39
N GLN A 169 -12.57 15.93 0.68
CA GLN A 169 -11.25 15.35 0.93
C GLN A 169 -11.25 13.87 0.55
N ILE A 170 -10.45 13.51 -0.44
CA ILE A 170 -10.32 12.13 -0.93
C ILE A 170 -8.94 11.59 -0.53
N PRO A 171 -8.85 10.48 0.22
CA PRO A 171 -7.59 9.78 0.46
C PRO A 171 -6.82 9.53 -0.84
N ASN A 172 -5.53 9.83 -0.85
CA ASN A 172 -4.70 9.72 -2.06
C ASN A 172 -4.72 8.30 -2.65
N ALA A 173 -4.75 7.29 -1.79
CA ALA A 173 -4.85 5.89 -2.20
C ALA A 173 -6.16 5.59 -2.96
N LEU A 174 -7.29 6.23 -2.58
CA LEU A 174 -8.57 6.02 -3.29
C LEU A 174 -8.53 6.56 -4.72
N VAL A 175 -7.79 7.64 -4.97
CA VAL A 175 -7.63 8.21 -6.32
C VAL A 175 -6.98 7.22 -7.28
N PHE A 176 -6.05 6.38 -6.80
CA PHE A 176 -5.41 5.34 -7.61
C PHE A 176 -6.15 4.01 -7.62
N GLN A 177 -7.01 3.76 -6.64
CA GLN A 177 -7.82 2.53 -6.56
C GLN A 177 -9.11 2.60 -7.39
N ARG A 178 -9.51 3.81 -7.80
CA ARG A 178 -10.75 4.06 -8.54
C ARG A 178 -10.46 4.61 -9.93
N VAL A 179 -11.49 4.59 -10.78
CA VAL A 179 -11.43 5.22 -12.09
C VAL A 179 -11.54 6.73 -11.90
N VAL A 180 -10.53 7.45 -12.37
CA VAL A 180 -10.50 8.92 -12.35
C VAL A 180 -10.75 9.43 -13.76
N ARG A 181 -11.84 10.18 -13.94
CA ARG A 181 -12.09 10.91 -15.17
C ARG A 181 -11.55 12.33 -15.02
N ARG A 182 -10.71 12.75 -15.95
CA ARG A 182 -10.15 14.11 -16.01
C ARG A 182 -10.86 14.91 -17.10
N PHE A 183 -11.32 16.10 -16.77
CA PHE A 183 -11.91 17.03 -17.73
C PHE A 183 -10.86 18.06 -18.16
N GLN A 184 -10.78 18.32 -19.46
CA GLN A 184 -10.02 19.46 -19.98
C GLN A 184 -10.94 20.68 -19.97
N GLY A 185 -10.78 21.56 -18.98
CA GLY A 185 -11.64 22.74 -18.78
C GLY A 185 -12.76 22.52 -17.76
N VAL A 186 -13.61 23.55 -17.58
CA VAL A 186 -14.75 23.50 -16.65
C VAL A 186 -15.79 22.52 -17.19
N PRO A 187 -16.21 21.49 -16.43
CA PRO A 187 -17.26 20.57 -16.85
C PRO A 187 -18.53 21.37 -17.19
N GLY A 188 -19.12 21.11 -18.37
CA GLY A 188 -20.40 21.70 -18.73
C GLY A 188 -21.50 21.29 -17.72
N PRO A 189 -22.54 22.12 -17.54
CA PRO A 189 -23.62 21.82 -16.60
C PRO A 189 -24.19 20.43 -16.88
N VAL A 190 -24.50 19.68 -15.82
CA VAL A 190 -25.11 18.36 -15.91
C VAL A 190 -26.46 18.53 -16.60
N VAL A 191 -26.53 18.27 -17.90
CA VAL A 191 -27.80 18.25 -18.63
C VAL A 191 -28.59 17.08 -18.05
N PRO A 192 -29.73 17.31 -17.38
CA PRO A 192 -30.59 16.21 -16.95
C PRO A 192 -30.91 15.36 -18.18
N PRO A 193 -31.01 14.03 -18.06
CA PRO A 193 -31.47 13.20 -19.17
C PRO A 193 -32.74 13.84 -19.70
N ALA A 194 -32.72 14.25 -20.97
CA ALA A 194 -33.83 14.94 -21.60
C ALA A 194 -35.08 14.14 -21.28
N VAL A 195 -36.01 14.75 -20.52
CA VAL A 195 -37.32 14.16 -20.29
C VAL A 195 -37.82 13.77 -21.67
N PRO A 196 -38.08 12.47 -21.94
CA PRO A 196 -38.57 12.08 -23.26
C PRO A 196 -39.78 12.97 -23.53
N ALA A 197 -39.70 13.74 -24.61
CA ALA A 197 -40.71 14.70 -24.99
C ALA A 197 -42.08 14.01 -24.90
N PRO A 198 -43.09 14.64 -24.27
CA PRO A 198 -44.40 14.01 -24.15
C PRO A 198 -44.88 13.68 -25.56
N ALA A 199 -45.00 12.38 -25.84
CA ALA A 199 -45.52 11.90 -27.10
C ALA A 199 -46.91 12.51 -27.30
N GLY A 200 -47.04 13.35 -28.33
CA GLY A 200 -48.29 13.76 -28.94
C GLY A 200 -49.34 14.33 -27.99
N VAL A 201 -49.34 15.65 -27.79
CA VAL A 201 -50.60 16.36 -27.63
C VAL A 201 -51.34 16.22 -28.97
N ALA A 202 -52.18 15.19 -29.09
CA ALA A 202 -53.13 15.05 -30.17
C ALA A 202 -54.21 16.14 -29.98
N THR A 203 -53.95 17.33 -30.52
CA THR A 203 -54.95 18.37 -30.67
C THR A 203 -55.90 17.95 -31.79
N ALA A 204 -57.12 17.60 -31.42
CA ALA A 204 -58.22 17.28 -32.31
C ALA A 204 -58.75 18.55 -33.03
N ALA A 205 -59.04 18.45 -34.33
CA ALA A 205 -60.12 19.16 -35.06
C ALA A 205 -60.27 18.57 -36.50
N PRO A 206 -61.34 18.85 -37.27
CA PRO A 206 -62.41 17.88 -37.56
C PRO A 206 -62.68 17.65 -39.07
N SER A 207 -63.73 16.86 -39.38
CA SER A 207 -64.46 16.78 -40.67
C SER A 207 -63.77 15.98 -41.79
N ALA A 208 -64.26 14.79 -42.13
CA ALA A 208 -65.31 14.55 -43.15
C ALA A 208 -64.90 15.00 -44.56
N GLU A 209 -64.51 14.05 -45.42
CA GLU A 209 -65.13 13.80 -46.74
C GLU A 209 -64.37 12.75 -47.55
N ALA A 210 -65.15 12.04 -48.36
CA ALA A 210 -64.78 10.92 -49.21
C ALA A 210 -63.79 11.30 -50.32
N SER A 211 -62.99 10.34 -50.79
CA SER A 211 -62.92 10.03 -52.22
C SER A 211 -62.03 8.82 -52.52
N VAL A 212 -62.65 7.87 -53.20
CA VAL A 212 -62.10 6.71 -53.86
C VAL A 212 -61.10 7.15 -54.95
N ALA A 213 -59.92 6.54 -55.00
CA ALA A 213 -59.02 6.62 -56.15
C ALA A 213 -58.49 5.23 -56.53
N ILE A 214 -59.00 4.78 -57.67
CA ILE A 214 -58.75 3.57 -58.44
C ILE A 214 -57.28 3.49 -58.88
N SER A 215 -56.69 2.28 -58.92
CA SER A 215 -55.46 2.00 -59.69
C SER A 215 -55.67 0.82 -60.67
N PRO A 216 -55.03 0.83 -61.87
CA PRO A 216 -55.48 0.13 -63.08
C PRO A 216 -54.79 -1.27 -63.28
N PRO A 217 -55.14 -2.05 -64.34
CA PRO A 217 -55.19 -3.52 -64.32
C PRO A 217 -53.89 -4.23 -64.79
N PRO A 218 -53.73 -5.53 -64.52
CA PRO A 218 -52.66 -6.34 -65.13
C PRO A 218 -53.10 -6.96 -66.48
N ALA A 219 -52.15 -7.00 -67.41
CA ALA A 219 -52.29 -7.41 -68.81
C ALA A 219 -52.55 -8.92 -69.00
N SER A 220 -53.39 -9.23 -69.99
CA SER A 220 -53.72 -10.58 -70.48
C SER A 220 -52.62 -11.17 -71.37
N PRO A 221 -52.50 -12.51 -71.42
CA PRO A 221 -52.19 -13.19 -72.68
C PRO A 221 -53.02 -14.51 -72.84
N PRO A 222 -52.83 -15.30 -73.91
CA PRO A 222 -53.61 -15.24 -75.15
C PRO A 222 -54.56 -16.44 -75.34
N THR A 223 -55.50 -16.25 -76.26
CA THR A 223 -56.55 -17.18 -76.71
C THR A 223 -56.01 -18.33 -77.57
N ALA A 224 -56.53 -19.54 -77.39
CA ALA A 224 -56.61 -20.57 -78.43
C ALA A 224 -57.82 -21.50 -78.18
N PRO A 225 -58.43 -22.10 -79.22
CA PRO A 225 -59.88 -22.24 -79.33
C PRO A 225 -60.41 -23.69 -79.21
N ALA A 226 -61.71 -23.77 -78.84
CA ALA A 226 -62.84 -24.66 -79.21
C ALA A 226 -62.60 -25.97 -80.03
N PRO A 227 -63.55 -26.94 -80.09
CA PRO A 227 -64.94 -26.93 -79.59
C PRO A 227 -65.26 -27.87 -78.41
#